data_AF-A0A318LXH6-F1
#
_entry.id   AF-A0A318LXH6-F1
#
_cell.length_a   1.000
_cell.length_b   1.000
_cell.length_c   1.000
_cell.angle_alpha   90.00
_cell.angle_beta   90.00
_cell.angle_gamma   90.00
#
_symmetry.space_group_name_H-M   'P 1'
#
loop_
_entity.id
_entity.type
_entity.pdbx_description
1 polymer ?
#
loop_
_entity_poly.entity_id
_entity_poly.type
_entity_poly.pdbx_seq_one_letter_code
_entity_poly.pdbx_strand_id
1 'polypeptide(L)' 'MTRIEIIDAVDTAFADSSATKQEIITAAVQHESRDDVLALLDRLPARTFGHVRDLWDYLPDVPLGE' A
#
# COMPACT_ATOMS: atom_id res chain seq x y z
N MET A 1 -5.72 8.10 8.81
CA MET A 1 -4.89 7.18 8.02
C MET A 1 -3.64 7.94 7.62
N THR A 2 -2.46 7.40 7.91
CA THR A 2 -1.18 8.03 7.58
C THR A 2 -0.37 7.15 6.64
N ARG A 3 0.65 7.72 5.99
CA ARG A 3 1.57 6.92 5.17
C ARG A 3 2.27 5.82 5.97
N ILE A 4 2.52 6.03 7.26
CA ILE A 4 3.14 5.05 8.15
C ILE A 4 2.23 3.82 8.30
N GLU A 5 0.93 4.02 8.52
CA GLU A 5 -0.02 2.89 8.60
C GLU A 5 -0.08 2.10 7.29
N ILE A 6 -0.04 2.79 6.15
CA ILE A 6 -0.05 2.10 4.85
C ILE A 6 1.27 1.36 4.61
N ILE A 7 2.41 1.94 4.98
CA ILE A 7 3.72 1.28 4.90
C ILE A 7 3.68 -0.02 5.71
N ASP A 8 3.24 0.03 6.96
CA ASP A 8 3.14 -1.15 7.82
C ASP A 8 2.24 -2.23 7.21
N ALA A 9 1.07 -1.82 6.69
CA ALA A 9 0.10 -2.72 6.06
C ALA A 9 0.64 -3.45 4.81
N VAL A 10 1.56 -2.82 4.07
CA VAL A 10 2.04 -3.35 2.78
C VAL A 10 3.52 -3.77 2.83
N ASP A 11 4.21 -3.57 3.95
CA ASP A 11 5.66 -3.85 4.10
C ASP A 11 5.99 -5.28 3.69
N THR A 12 5.18 -6.24 4.13
CA THR A 12 5.33 -7.65 3.80
C THR A 12 5.22 -7.95 2.31
N ALA A 13 4.48 -7.16 1.53
CA ALA A 13 4.44 -7.31 0.07
C ALA A 13 5.74 -6.89 -0.61
N PHE A 14 6.49 -5.95 -0.02
CA PHE A 14 7.73 -5.41 -0.57
C PHE A 14 8.99 -6.08 -0.01
N ALA A 15 8.86 -7.08 0.88
CA ALA A 15 9.98 -7.77 1.52
C ALA A 15 10.98 -8.38 0.51
N ASP A 16 10.48 -8.89 -0.62
CA ASP A 16 11.30 -9.52 -1.67
C ASP A 16 11.79 -8.54 -2.76
N SER A 17 11.33 -7.28 -2.75
CA SER A 17 11.74 -6.09 -3.55
C SER A 17 10.53 -5.36 -4.14
N SER A 18 9.85 -5.99 -5.09
CA SER A 18 8.78 -5.37 -5.88
C SER A 18 7.46 -6.08 -5.65
N ALA A 19 6.38 -5.32 -5.54
CA ALA A 19 5.05 -5.87 -5.27
C ALA A 19 4.08 -5.50 -6.38
N THR A 20 3.25 -6.46 -6.80
CA THR A 20 2.10 -6.19 -7.67
C THR A 20 0.93 -5.62 -6.87
N LYS A 21 0.00 -4.92 -7.53
CA LYS A 21 -1.27 -4.47 -6.90
C LYS A 21 -1.94 -5.59 -6.07
N GLN A 22 -1.99 -6.81 -6.61
CA GLN A 22 -2.62 -7.94 -5.92
C GLN A 22 -1.85 -8.35 -4.67
N GLU A 23 -0.52 -8.42 -4.72
CA GLU A 23 0.31 -8.71 -3.55
C GLU A 23 0.17 -7.64 -2.47
N ILE A 24 0.12 -6.37 -2.86
CA ILE A 24 -0.07 -5.23 -1.96
C ILE A 24 -1.41 -5.34 -1.22
N ILE A 25 -2.51 -5.60 -1.95
CA ILE A 25 -3.83 -5.79 -1.36
C ILE A 25 -3.84 -7.04 -0.45
N THR A 26 -3.19 -8.12 -0.88
CA THR A 26 -3.13 -9.37 -0.11
C THR A 26 -2.36 -9.17 1.20
N ALA A 27 -1.25 -8.45 1.20
CA ALA A 27 -0.52 -8.07 2.41
C ALA A 27 -1.37 -7.22 3.35
N ALA A 28 -2.05 -6.21 2.82
CA ALA A 28 -2.94 -5.35 3.63
C ALA A 28 -4.07 -6.16 4.27
N VAL A 29 -4.67 -7.12 3.55
CA VAL A 29 -5.68 -8.04 4.11
C VAL A 29 -5.08 -8.93 5.19
N GLN A 30 -3.85 -9.45 5.00
CA GLN A 30 -3.16 -10.27 6.01
C GLN A 30 -2.80 -9.47 7.27
N HIS A 31 -2.56 -8.16 7.14
CA HIS A 31 -2.35 -7.24 8.26
C HIS A 31 -3.66 -6.78 8.93
N GLU A 32 -4.82 -7.35 8.56
CA GLU A 32 -6.13 -6.94 9.07
C GLU A 32 -6.36 -5.42 8.90
N SER A 33 -5.88 -4.87 7.77
CA SER A 33 -6.00 -3.45 7.47
C SER A 33 -7.46 -3.05 7.32
N ARG A 34 -7.76 -1.80 7.72
CA ARG A 34 -9.11 -1.23 7.60
C ARG A 34 -9.59 -1.23 6.15
N ASP A 35 -10.91 -1.33 5.97
CA ASP A 35 -11.55 -1.26 4.64
C ASP A 35 -11.17 0.01 3.86
N ASP A 36 -10.97 1.15 4.53
CA ASP A 36 -10.49 2.39 3.92
C ASP A 36 -9.10 2.24 3.28
N VAL A 37 -8.19 1.48 3.90
CA VAL A 37 -6.86 1.19 3.35
C VAL A 37 -7.00 0.33 2.10
N LEU A 38 -7.82 -0.71 2.17
CA LEU A 38 -8.06 -1.62 1.04
C LEU A 38 -8.71 -0.88 -0.14
N ALA A 39 -9.69 -0.03 0.13
CA ALA A 39 -10.35 0.80 -0.88
C ALA A 39 -9.37 1.78 -1.53
N LEU A 40 -8.40 2.30 -0.77
CA LEU A 40 -7.35 3.16 -1.31
C LEU A 40 -6.37 2.38 -2.18
N LEU A 41 -5.90 1.21 -1.71
CA LEU A 41 -4.99 0.34 -2.48
C LEU A 41 -5.67 -0.20 -3.75
N ASP A 42 -6.98 -0.36 -3.76
CA ASP A 42 -7.72 -0.74 -4.97
C ASP A 42 -7.69 0.36 -6.06
N ARG A 43 -7.51 1.63 -5.70
CA ARG A 43 -7.35 2.72 -6.70
C ARG A 43 -6.02 2.67 -7.44
N LEU A 44 -5.05 1.91 -6.96
CA LEU A 44 -3.75 1.77 -7.60
C LEU A 44 -3.90 1.14 -9.00
N PRO A 45 -3.07 1.55 -9.98
CA PRO A 45 -3.02 0.86 -11.27
C PRO A 45 -2.56 -0.59 -11.11
N ALA A 46 -3.10 -1.47 -11.96
CA ALA A 46 -2.70 -2.88 -12.02
C ALA A 46 -1.30 -3.03 -12.66
N ARG A 47 -0.27 -2.65 -11.90
CA ARG A 47 1.14 -2.74 -12.28
C ARG A 47 1.97 -3.26 -11.10
N THR A 48 3.23 -3.55 -11.40
CA THR A 48 4.25 -3.77 -10.38
C THR A 48 4.84 -2.44 -9.91
N PHE A 49 4.98 -2.31 -8.60
CA PHE A 49 5.61 -1.19 -7.93
C PHE A 49 6.98 -1.62 -7.45
N GLY A 50 7.99 -0.81 -7.72
CA GLY A 50 9.36 -1.11 -7.29
C GLY A 50 9.56 -0.83 -5.80
N HIS A 51 8.88 0.19 -5.28
CA HIS A 51 8.97 0.58 -3.88
C HIS A 51 7.63 1.11 -3.37
N VAL A 52 7.44 1.08 -2.05
CA VAL A 52 6.29 1.72 -1.39
C VAL A 52 6.16 3.21 -1.74
N ARG A 53 7.29 3.88 -2.04
CA ARG A 53 7.27 5.30 -2.44
C ARG A 53 6.56 5.56 -3.75
N ASP A 54 6.52 4.59 -4.67
CA ASP A 54 5.77 4.71 -5.93
C ASP A 54 4.26 4.80 -5.68
N LEU A 55 3.76 4.26 -4.57
CA LEU A 55 2.34 4.33 -4.21
C LEU A 55 1.89 5.76 -3.95
N TRP A 56 2.76 6.60 -3.39
CA TRP A 56 2.43 7.99 -3.05
C TRP A 56 2.14 8.87 -4.26
N ASP A 57 2.64 8.49 -5.45
CA ASP A 57 2.33 9.19 -6.71
C ASP A 57 0.85 9.03 -7.08
N TYR A 58 0.25 7.89 -6.68
CA TYR A 58 -1.15 7.55 -6.93
C TYR A 58 -2.05 7.84 -5.73
N LEU A 59 -1.47 8.05 -4.54
CA LEU A 59 -2.17 8.25 -3.28
C LEU A 59 -1.81 9.62 -2.63
N PRO A 60 -2.04 10.76 -3.32
CA PRO A 60 -1.63 12.07 -2.84
C PRO A 60 -2.42 12.56 -1.62
N ASP A 61 -3.60 11.99 -1.37
CA ASP A 61 -4.50 12.35 -0.28
C ASP A 61 -4.03 11.83 1.09
N VAL A 62 -3.02 10.94 1.11
CA VAL A 62 -2.53 10.34 2.36
C VAL A 62 -1.50 11.27 3.03
N PRO A 63 -1.78 11.77 4.24
CA PRO A 63 -0.84 12.59 4.99
C PRO A 63 0.40 11.78 5.40
N LEU A 64 1.57 12.42 5.29
CA LEU A 64 2.77 11.97 5.98
C LEU A 64 2.46 12.03 7.49
N GLY A 65 2.52 10.91 8.19
CA GLY A 65 2.17 10.86 9.62
C GLY A 65 3.00 11.84 10.45
N GLU A 66 2.43 12.32 11.56
CA GLU A 66 3.11 13.16 12.55
C GLU A 66 4.20 12.40 13.32
#